data_AF-A0A511XB79-F1
#
_entry.id   AF-A0A511XB79-F1
#
_cell.length_a   1.000
_cell.length_b   1.000
_cell.length_c   1.000
_cell.angle_alpha   90.00
_cell.angle_beta   90.00
_cell.angle_gamma   90.00
#
_symmetry.space_group_name_H-M   'P 1'
#
loop_
_entity.id
_entity.type
_entity.pdbx_description
1 polymer ?
#
loop_
_entity_poly.entity_id
_entity_poly.type
_entity_poly.pdbx_seq_one_letter_code
_entity_poly.pdbx_strand_id
1 'polypeptide(L)'
;MPLQDTSAPGRSDNARLLDRVATTIQPPVRRKTRSDKGILRGPAQPRQACYPTRHVDHVSIPLTGAHGHGHRLELDTDDAEITLAMSEEGRKLYVIQNGDKTSTAVTIGGPCAQAFAGSTNPQHNITVARLLLGETHKGRRVRFRDRNPFNMRRDNLYLEVNATGTHHDIDWSKAEQRRAGLVEHALAKAHG
;
A
#
# COMPACT_ATOMS: atom_id res chain seq x y z
N MET A 1 -26.55 -70.99 28.80
CA MET A 1 -26.52 -71.48 30.20
C MET A 1 -26.00 -72.90 30.13
N PRO A 2 -24.82 -73.23 30.69
CA PRO A 2 -24.38 -73.04 32.09
C PRO A 2 -23.00 -72.35 32.16
N LEU A 3 -22.25 -72.12 33.25
CA LEU A 3 -22.41 -72.07 34.71
C LEU A 3 -21.20 -71.25 35.24
N GLN A 4 -21.35 -70.74 36.46
CA GLN A 4 -20.46 -69.83 37.20
C GLN A 4 -19.17 -70.49 37.73
N ASP A 5 -18.34 -69.62 38.34
CA ASP A 5 -17.40 -69.88 39.46
C ASP A 5 -16.06 -70.54 39.11
N THR A 6 -14.90 -70.20 39.70
CA THR A 6 -14.54 -69.42 40.90
C THR A 6 -13.02 -69.14 40.88
N SER A 7 -12.56 -68.32 41.82
CA SER A 7 -11.23 -68.32 42.47
C SER A 7 -10.15 -67.33 41.98
N ALA A 8 -10.03 -66.23 42.72
CA ALA A 8 -8.73 -65.73 43.21
C ALA A 8 -8.46 -66.43 44.56
N PRO A 9 -7.20 -66.69 45.00
CA PRO A 9 -6.37 -65.61 45.56
C PRO A 9 -4.84 -65.78 45.37
N GLY A 10 -4.07 -64.70 45.48
CA GLY A 10 -2.60 -64.78 45.53
C GLY A 10 -1.91 -63.43 45.68
N ARG A 11 -1.66 -63.05 46.93
CA ARG A 11 -0.88 -61.89 47.42
C ARG A 11 0.48 -61.76 46.73
N SER A 12 0.77 -60.57 46.17
CA SER A 12 1.58 -59.48 46.75
C SER A 12 3.06 -59.62 46.45
N ASP A 13 3.61 -58.68 45.70
CA ASP A 13 4.89 -58.06 46.06
C ASP A 13 5.12 -56.72 45.33
N ASN A 14 5.26 -55.69 46.16
CA ASN A 14 6.21 -54.60 46.08
C ASN A 14 6.04 -53.42 45.09
N ALA A 15 5.96 -52.25 45.76
CA ALA A 15 6.58 -50.95 45.43
C ALA A 15 5.98 -50.17 44.26
N ARG A 16 5.11 -49.18 44.54
CA ARG A 16 5.47 -47.75 44.76
C ARG A 16 6.50 -47.21 43.76
N LEU A 17 6.03 -46.35 42.85
CA LEU A 17 6.46 -44.96 42.60
C LEU A 17 5.82 -44.54 41.25
N LEU A 18 4.64 -43.90 41.27
CA LEU A 18 4.51 -42.45 41.14
C LEU A 18 5.53 -41.83 40.20
N ASP A 19 5.19 -41.73 38.91
CA ASP A 19 5.65 -40.62 38.09
C ASP A 19 4.45 -39.84 37.55
N ARG A 20 4.45 -38.58 37.96
CA ARG A 20 3.44 -37.56 37.71
C ARG A 20 3.55 -37.12 36.25
N VAL A 21 2.43 -37.13 35.53
CA VAL A 21 2.29 -36.35 34.29
C VAL A 21 2.31 -34.88 34.69
N ALA A 22 3.48 -34.24 34.60
CA ALA A 22 3.61 -32.80 34.76
C ALA A 22 3.14 -32.12 33.46
N THR A 23 1.84 -31.81 33.37
CA THR A 23 1.31 -30.91 32.35
C THR A 23 1.89 -29.52 32.57
N THR A 24 2.93 -29.17 31.81
CA THR A 24 3.52 -27.84 31.84
C THR A 24 2.58 -26.87 31.13
N ILE A 25 1.82 -26.09 31.90
CA ILE A 25 1.04 -24.96 31.38
C ILE A 25 2.02 -23.83 31.07
N GLN A 26 2.22 -23.53 29.78
CA GLN A 26 3.02 -22.36 29.38
C GLN A 26 2.31 -21.07 29.82
N PRO A 27 3.03 -20.13 30.46
CA PRO A 27 2.45 -18.83 30.78
C PRO A 27 2.15 -18.03 29.50
N PRO A 28 1.13 -17.16 29.49
CA PRO A 28 0.80 -16.35 28.33
C PRO A 28 1.98 -15.45 27.95
N VAL A 29 2.37 -15.49 26.67
CA VAL A 29 3.42 -14.63 26.11
C VAL A 29 3.02 -13.16 26.34
N ARG A 30 3.68 -12.48 27.29
CA ARG A 30 3.56 -11.04 27.48
C ARG A 30 4.04 -10.34 26.20
N ARG A 31 3.09 -9.87 25.38
CA ARG A 31 3.41 -9.01 24.23
C ARG A 31 4.17 -7.79 24.76
N LYS A 32 5.40 -7.59 24.28
CA LYS A 32 6.18 -6.38 24.54
C LYS A 32 5.32 -5.18 24.15
N THR A 33 4.98 -4.35 25.12
CA THR A 33 4.32 -3.07 24.84
C THR A 33 5.32 -2.22 24.07
N ARG A 34 4.92 -1.68 22.90
CA ARG A 34 5.84 -0.86 22.11
C ARG A 34 6.32 0.30 22.98
N SER A 35 7.63 0.56 22.96
CA SER A 35 8.29 1.58 23.77
C SER A 35 7.80 3.01 23.51
N ASP A 36 7.07 3.23 22.42
CA ASP A 36 6.47 4.50 22.03
C ASP A 36 5.00 4.67 22.46
N LYS A 37 4.41 3.68 23.15
CA LYS A 37 3.04 3.79 23.65
C LYS A 37 2.98 4.87 24.74
N GLY A 38 2.38 6.01 24.41
CA GLY A 38 2.23 7.16 25.31
C GLY A 38 3.18 8.33 25.02
N ILE A 39 4.10 8.20 24.05
CA ILE A 39 4.85 9.36 23.56
C ILE A 39 3.90 10.18 22.70
N LEU A 40 3.44 11.32 23.22
CA LEU A 40 2.75 12.34 22.44
C LEU A 40 3.69 12.80 21.33
N ARG A 41 3.55 12.20 20.14
CA ARG A 41 4.22 12.72 18.96
C ARG A 41 3.59 14.09 18.71
N GLY A 42 4.42 15.14 18.78
CA GLY A 42 3.99 16.48 18.40
C GLY A 42 3.41 16.51 16.98
N PRO A 43 2.78 17.62 16.58
CA PRO A 43 2.22 17.74 15.24
C PRO A 43 3.28 17.36 14.19
N ALA A 44 2.88 16.53 13.23
CA ALA A 44 3.78 16.09 12.18
C ALA A 44 4.31 17.31 11.41
N GLN A 45 5.63 17.41 11.27
CA GLN A 45 6.23 18.50 10.49
C GLN A 45 5.71 18.45 9.04
N PRO A 46 5.39 19.61 8.43
CA PRO A 46 5.02 19.66 7.02
C PRO A 46 6.13 19.06 6.15
N ARG A 47 5.74 18.27 5.14
CA ARG A 47 6.70 17.78 4.15
C ARG A 47 7.19 18.96 3.30
N GLN A 48 8.48 18.94 2.99
CA GLN A 48 9.10 19.92 2.09
C GLN A 48 8.74 19.61 0.63
N ALA A 49 8.75 20.65 -0.21
CA ALA A 49 8.60 20.49 -1.66
C ALA A 49 9.72 19.61 -2.21
N CYS A 50 9.38 18.87 -3.28
CA CYS A 50 10.34 18.05 -4.01
C CYS A 50 10.89 18.86 -5.19
N TYR A 51 12.20 18.86 -5.37
CA TYR A 51 12.84 19.55 -6.50
C TYR A 51 13.06 18.55 -7.65
N PRO A 52 12.25 18.60 -8.73
CA PRO A 52 12.40 17.69 -9.86
C PRO A 52 13.69 17.95 -10.62
N THR A 53 14.28 16.89 -11.17
CA THR A 53 15.37 16.99 -12.15
C THR A 53 14.77 16.79 -13.54
N ARG A 54 14.91 17.79 -14.42
CA ARG A 54 14.43 17.72 -15.80
C ARG A 54 15.50 17.08 -16.68
N HIS A 55 15.14 16.01 -17.38
CA HIS A 55 15.93 15.39 -18.43
C HIS A 55 15.36 15.79 -19.80
N VAL A 56 15.98 15.33 -20.89
CA VAL A 56 15.55 15.68 -22.26
C VAL A 56 14.17 15.09 -22.58
N ASP A 57 13.90 13.86 -22.12
CA ASP A 57 12.73 13.06 -22.49
C ASP A 57 11.82 12.72 -21.31
N HIS A 58 12.22 13.05 -20.07
CA HIS A 58 11.46 12.75 -18.86
C HIS A 58 11.84 13.69 -17.71
N VAL A 59 11.08 13.61 -16.62
CA VAL A 59 11.33 14.33 -15.37
C VAL A 59 11.40 13.33 -14.23
N SER A 60 12.40 13.52 -13.37
CA SER A 60 12.68 12.66 -12.24
C SER A 60 12.40 13.41 -10.93
N ILE A 61 11.36 13.00 -10.20
CA ILE A 61 10.94 13.63 -8.93
C ILE A 61 11.50 12.81 -7.75
N PRO A 62 12.35 13.37 -6.88
CA PRO A 62 12.84 12.65 -5.71
C PRO A 62 11.70 12.35 -4.75
N LEU A 63 11.60 11.09 -4.29
CA LEU A 63 10.58 10.67 -3.33
C LEU A 63 11.10 10.79 -1.90
N THR A 64 10.19 11.14 -0.97
CA THR A 64 10.55 11.39 0.43
C THR A 64 9.69 10.57 1.40
N GLY A 65 10.20 10.40 2.62
CA GLY A 65 9.56 9.63 3.69
C GLY A 65 10.00 8.18 3.77
N ALA A 66 9.39 7.42 4.68
CA ALA A 66 9.87 6.10 5.12
C ALA A 66 10.09 5.08 3.99
N HIS A 67 9.22 5.08 2.97
CA HIS A 67 9.29 4.12 1.84
C HIS A 67 9.75 4.77 0.53
N GLY A 68 9.95 6.09 0.51
CA GLY A 68 10.32 6.83 -0.70
C GLY A 68 11.79 7.25 -0.76
N HIS A 69 12.47 7.31 0.39
CA HIS A 69 13.86 7.76 0.44
C HIS A 69 14.77 6.88 -0.44
N GLY A 70 15.59 7.52 -1.28
CA GLY A 70 16.48 6.85 -2.24
C GLY A 70 15.81 6.46 -3.56
N HIS A 71 14.49 6.63 -3.69
CA HIS A 71 13.77 6.39 -4.94
C HIS A 71 13.43 7.70 -5.66
N ARG A 72 13.24 7.60 -6.98
CA ARG A 72 12.86 8.70 -7.84
C ARG A 72 11.70 8.27 -8.71
N LEU A 73 10.67 9.10 -8.78
CA LEU A 73 9.51 8.90 -9.64
C LEU A 73 9.83 9.49 -11.01
N GLU A 74 9.88 8.62 -12.02
CA GLU A 74 10.13 8.99 -13.41
C GLU A 74 8.79 9.17 -14.14
N LEU A 75 8.62 10.32 -14.79
CA LEU A 75 7.40 10.70 -15.52
C LEU A 75 7.79 11.35 -16.84
N ASP A 76 6.92 11.25 -17.83
CA ASP A 76 7.03 12.12 -19.00
C ASP A 76 6.77 13.58 -18.61
N THR A 77 7.35 14.53 -19.34
CA THR A 77 7.40 15.95 -18.94
C THR A 77 6.02 16.54 -18.62
N ASP A 78 5.03 16.33 -19.49
CA ASP A 78 3.68 16.88 -19.32
C ASP A 78 2.97 16.27 -18.09
N ASP A 79 3.22 14.99 -17.84
CA ASP A 79 2.63 14.26 -16.73
C ASP A 79 3.26 14.65 -15.38
N ALA A 80 4.54 15.06 -15.39
CA ALA A 80 5.24 15.56 -14.22
C ALA A 80 4.66 16.91 -13.73
N GLU A 81 4.31 17.81 -14.65
CA GLU A 81 3.75 19.12 -14.30
C GLU A 81 2.39 18.97 -13.61
N ILE A 82 1.52 18.12 -14.18
CA ILE A 82 0.21 17.79 -13.58
C ILE A 82 0.41 17.12 -12.21
N THR A 83 1.35 16.19 -12.11
CA THR A 83 1.63 15.47 -10.85
C THR A 83 2.10 16.43 -9.76
N LEU A 84 2.99 17.38 -10.07
CA LEU A 84 3.47 18.38 -9.12
C LEU A 84 2.36 19.33 -8.69
N ALA A 85 1.51 19.80 -9.61
CA ALA A 85 0.37 20.65 -9.28
C ALA A 85 -0.60 19.94 -8.32
N MET A 86 -0.97 18.68 -8.64
CA MET A 86 -1.89 17.88 -7.82
C MET A 86 -1.33 17.51 -6.44
N SER A 87 0.00 17.56 -6.27
CA SER A 87 0.69 17.11 -5.05
C SER A 87 1.29 18.23 -4.21
N GLU A 88 0.92 19.49 -4.45
CA GLU A 88 1.52 20.66 -3.81
C GLU A 88 3.05 20.65 -3.94
N GLU A 89 3.55 20.60 -5.17
CA GLU A 89 4.99 20.53 -5.48
C GLU A 89 5.67 19.27 -4.90
N GLY A 90 4.94 18.15 -4.86
CA GLY A 90 5.43 16.88 -4.33
C GLY A 90 5.31 16.71 -2.81
N ARG A 91 4.84 17.72 -2.06
CA ARG A 91 4.65 17.62 -0.59
C ARG A 91 3.66 16.53 -0.21
N LYS A 92 2.67 16.26 -1.07
CA LYS A 92 1.63 15.25 -0.88
C LYS A 92 1.89 13.98 -1.68
N LEU A 93 3.12 13.75 -2.16
CA LEU A 93 3.53 12.46 -2.70
C LEU A 93 3.92 11.52 -1.57
N TYR A 94 3.36 10.31 -1.60
CA TYR A 94 3.61 9.25 -0.64
C TYR A 94 3.94 7.97 -1.37
N VAL A 95 4.87 7.21 -0.83
CA VAL A 95 5.07 5.82 -1.20
C VAL A 95 4.36 4.95 -0.18
N ILE A 96 3.37 4.18 -0.65
CA ILE A 96 2.67 3.21 0.18
C ILE A 96 3.19 1.81 -0.15
N GLN A 97 3.38 1.02 0.89
CA GLN A 97 3.74 -0.38 0.77
C GLN A 97 2.59 -1.20 1.36
N ASN A 98 2.06 -2.15 0.60
CA ASN A 98 1.03 -3.04 1.14
C ASN A 98 1.64 -3.96 2.22
N GLY A 99 0.79 -4.55 3.06
CA GLY A 99 1.23 -5.38 4.19
C GLY A 99 2.09 -6.59 3.81
N ASP A 100 2.04 -7.01 2.55
CA ASP A 100 2.87 -8.07 1.95
C ASP A 100 4.29 -7.61 1.58
N LYS A 101 4.60 -6.31 1.72
CA LYS A 101 5.87 -5.66 1.36
C LYS A 101 6.29 -5.76 -0.10
N THR A 102 5.55 -6.48 -0.93
CA THR A 102 5.88 -6.69 -2.35
C THR A 102 5.26 -5.62 -3.23
N SER A 103 4.12 -5.06 -2.83
CA SER A 103 3.41 -4.06 -3.63
C SER A 103 3.73 -2.66 -3.11
N THR A 104 4.48 -1.91 -3.91
CA THR A 104 4.77 -0.49 -3.68
C THR A 104 4.01 0.35 -4.69
N ALA A 105 3.34 1.41 -4.23
CA ALA A 105 2.67 2.37 -5.10
C ALA A 105 2.97 3.80 -4.67
N VAL A 106 3.10 4.69 -5.66
CA VAL A 106 3.20 6.13 -5.42
C VAL A 106 1.80 6.74 -5.46
N THR A 107 1.44 7.48 -4.42
CA THR A 107 0.12 8.08 -4.24
C THR A 107 0.20 9.56 -3.94
N ILE A 108 -0.83 10.29 -4.34
CA ILE A 108 -1.09 11.68 -3.99
C ILE A 108 -2.22 11.69 -2.96
N GLY A 109 -2.03 12.43 -1.87
CA GLY A 109 -3.07 12.67 -0.87
C GLY A 109 -3.53 14.12 -0.81
N GLY A 110 -4.46 14.41 0.10
CA GLY A 110 -4.94 15.77 0.36
C GLY A 110 -6.16 16.20 -0.47
N PRO A 111 -6.53 17.49 -0.41
CA PRO A 111 -7.77 18.00 -1.01
C PRO A 111 -7.89 17.74 -2.51
N CYS A 112 -6.81 17.89 -3.28
CA CYS A 112 -6.79 17.59 -4.71
C CYS A 112 -7.11 16.12 -5.00
N ALA A 113 -6.52 15.19 -4.25
CA ALA A 113 -6.80 13.75 -4.39
C ALA A 113 -8.25 13.41 -4.03
N GLN A 114 -8.77 14.04 -2.98
CA GLN A 114 -10.17 13.89 -2.57
C GLN A 114 -11.14 14.39 -3.65
N ALA A 115 -10.90 15.60 -4.18
CA ALA A 115 -11.72 16.22 -5.21
C ALA A 115 -11.66 15.42 -6.53
N PHE A 116 -10.47 14.97 -6.92
CA PHE A 116 -10.27 14.12 -8.09
C PHE A 116 -11.07 12.82 -8.00
N ALA A 117 -11.07 12.17 -6.83
CA ALA A 117 -11.80 10.93 -6.61
C ALA A 117 -13.30 11.12 -6.34
N GLY A 118 -13.78 12.36 -6.20
CA GLY A 118 -15.15 12.66 -5.75
C GLY A 118 -15.45 12.10 -4.34
N SER A 119 -14.44 11.96 -3.49
CA SER A 119 -14.58 11.33 -2.17
C SER A 119 -14.94 12.36 -1.09
N THR A 120 -15.67 11.94 -0.06
CA THR A 120 -15.86 12.72 1.17
C THR A 120 -14.81 12.41 2.24
N ASN A 121 -13.96 11.40 2.01
CA ASN A 121 -12.93 11.01 2.95
C ASN A 121 -11.70 11.95 2.85
N PRO A 122 -11.34 12.68 3.92
CA PRO A 122 -10.17 13.58 3.90
C PRO A 122 -8.82 12.84 3.82
N GLN A 123 -8.81 11.54 4.10
CA GLN A 123 -7.63 10.69 3.98
C GLN A 123 -7.58 9.93 2.64
N HIS A 124 -8.41 10.31 1.67
CA HIS A 124 -8.41 9.67 0.37
C HIS A 124 -7.09 9.94 -0.37
N ASN A 125 -6.47 8.85 -0.84
CA ASN A 125 -5.28 8.91 -1.66
C ASN A 125 -5.57 8.31 -3.05
N ILE A 126 -5.06 8.95 -4.09
CA ILE A 126 -5.08 8.43 -5.46
C ILE A 126 -3.68 7.97 -5.84
N THR A 127 -3.54 6.91 -6.65
CA THR A 127 -2.23 6.53 -7.18
C THR A 127 -1.84 7.49 -8.30
N VAL A 128 -0.55 7.80 -8.44
CA VAL A 128 -0.05 8.64 -9.55
C VAL A 128 -0.45 8.02 -10.89
N ALA A 129 -0.30 6.69 -11.05
CA ALA A 129 -0.77 5.99 -12.23
C ALA A 129 -2.24 6.27 -12.58
N ARG A 130 -3.13 6.43 -11.58
CA ARG A 130 -4.55 6.73 -11.84
C ARG A 130 -4.79 8.18 -12.22
N LEU A 131 -4.04 9.08 -11.62
CA LEU A 131 -4.01 10.47 -12.06
C LEU A 131 -3.65 10.52 -13.54
N LEU A 132 -2.60 9.80 -13.97
CA LEU A 132 -2.17 9.79 -15.37
C LEU A 132 -3.26 9.26 -16.31
N LEU A 133 -4.00 8.22 -15.91
CA LEU A 133 -5.06 7.63 -16.73
C LEU A 133 -6.39 8.41 -16.67
N GLY A 134 -6.53 9.39 -15.78
CA GLY A 134 -7.81 10.06 -15.56
C GLY A 134 -8.88 9.13 -14.98
N GLU A 135 -8.49 8.17 -14.14
CA GLU A 135 -9.38 7.14 -13.62
C GLU A 135 -9.64 7.26 -12.12
N THR A 136 -10.91 7.23 -11.73
CA THR A 136 -11.35 7.30 -10.32
C THR A 136 -11.60 5.92 -9.71
N HIS A 137 -11.97 4.92 -10.51
CA HIS A 137 -12.41 3.59 -10.05
C HIS A 137 -11.31 2.52 -10.08
N LYS A 138 -11.52 1.38 -9.38
CA LYS A 138 -10.52 0.30 -9.22
C LYS A 138 -10.67 -0.90 -10.17
N GLY A 139 -11.43 -0.77 -11.26
CA GLY A 139 -11.79 -1.92 -12.11
C GLY A 139 -10.62 -2.54 -12.88
N ARG A 140 -9.60 -1.77 -13.23
CA ARG A 140 -8.40 -2.22 -13.95
C ARG A 140 -7.14 -1.95 -13.12
N ARG A 141 -6.13 -2.80 -13.28
CA ARG A 141 -4.83 -2.58 -12.66
C ARG A 141 -3.87 -1.99 -13.69
N VAL A 142 -3.20 -0.90 -13.31
CA VAL A 142 -2.07 -0.39 -14.07
C VAL A 142 -0.84 -1.19 -13.67
N ARG A 143 -0.08 -1.65 -14.66
CA ARG A 143 1.15 -2.42 -14.50
C ARG A 143 2.30 -1.75 -15.25
N PHE A 144 3.50 -2.23 -14.94
CA PHE A 144 4.78 -1.68 -15.40
C PHE A 144 5.51 -2.75 -16.20
N ARG A 145 5.94 -2.45 -17.44
CA ARG A 145 6.66 -3.41 -18.29
C ARG A 145 8.00 -3.81 -17.68
N ASP A 146 8.71 -2.85 -17.10
CA ASP A 146 9.98 -3.04 -16.40
C ASP A 146 9.83 -3.54 -14.94
N ARG A 147 8.59 -3.72 -14.47
CA ARG A 147 8.25 -4.09 -13.07
C ARG A 147 8.70 -3.07 -12.02
N ASN A 148 9.08 -1.87 -12.42
CA ASN A 148 9.47 -0.78 -11.53
C ASN A 148 8.29 0.16 -11.26
N PRO A 149 7.73 0.18 -10.04
CA PRO A 149 6.58 1.03 -9.72
C PRO A 149 6.92 2.53 -9.66
N PHE A 150 8.20 2.89 -9.75
CA PHE A 150 8.66 4.27 -9.79
C PHE A 150 8.89 4.79 -11.21
N ASN A 151 8.91 3.92 -12.21
CA ASN A 151 8.95 4.32 -13.62
C ASN A 151 7.52 4.43 -14.16
N MET A 152 6.97 5.65 -14.14
CA MET A 152 5.60 5.94 -14.57
C MET A 152 5.53 6.61 -15.94
N ARG A 153 6.57 6.45 -16.77
CA ARG A 153 6.54 6.86 -18.17
C ARG A 153 5.48 6.09 -18.95
N ARG A 154 4.87 6.75 -19.93
CA ARG A 154 3.70 6.24 -20.66
C ARG A 154 3.97 4.94 -21.41
N ASP A 155 5.16 4.82 -21.99
CA ASP A 155 5.61 3.63 -22.70
C ASP A 155 5.76 2.40 -21.78
N ASN A 156 6.07 2.64 -20.51
CA ASN A 156 6.22 1.61 -19.49
C ASN A 156 4.89 1.11 -18.91
N LEU A 157 3.78 1.85 -19.08
CA LEU A 157 2.50 1.52 -18.46
C LEU A 157 1.59 0.71 -19.38
N TYR A 158 0.89 -0.27 -18.80
CA TYR A 158 -0.16 -1.02 -19.48
C TYR A 158 -1.28 -1.40 -18.51
N LEU A 159 -2.44 -1.76 -19.06
CA LEU A 159 -3.61 -2.17 -18.28
C LEU A 159 -3.73 -3.70 -18.24
N GLU A 160 -3.96 -4.24 -17.05
CA GLU A 160 -4.30 -5.64 -16.83
C GLU A 160 -5.74 -5.76 -16.34
N VAL A 161 -6.52 -6.62 -17.00
CA VAL A 161 -7.87 -7.01 -16.57
C VAL A 161 -7.77 -8.22 -15.65
N ASN A 162 -7.97 -8.01 -14.34
CA ASN A 162 -7.77 -9.06 -13.33
C ASN A 162 -8.55 -10.36 -13.59
N ALA A 163 -9.77 -10.26 -14.14
CA ALA A 163 -10.64 -11.40 -14.35
C ALA A 163 -10.10 -12.38 -15.41
N THR A 164 -9.40 -11.84 -16.42
CA THR A 164 -8.93 -12.60 -17.59
C THR A 164 -7.42 -12.65 -17.70
N GLY A 165 -6.68 -11.84 -16.94
CA GLY A 165 -5.24 -11.66 -17.08
C GLY A 165 -4.82 -11.01 -18.40
N THR A 166 -5.77 -10.46 -19.16
CA THR A 166 -5.46 -9.87 -20.48
C THR A 166 -4.82 -8.50 -20.34
N HIS A 167 -3.82 -8.25 -21.19
CA HIS A 167 -3.05 -7.00 -21.21
C HIS A 167 -3.53 -6.12 -22.37
N HIS A 168 -3.71 -4.83 -22.09
CA HIS A 168 -4.13 -3.83 -23.06
C HIS A 168 -3.23 -2.61 -22.96
N ASP A 169 -2.86 -2.06 -24.11
CA ASP A 169 -2.18 -0.77 -24.16
C ASP A 169 -3.14 0.35 -23.75
N ILE A 170 -2.58 1.43 -23.22
CA ILE A 170 -3.35 2.59 -22.79
C ILE A 170 -3.59 3.52 -23.99
N ASP A 171 -4.85 3.86 -24.23
CA ASP A 171 -5.21 4.94 -25.14
C ASP A 171 -4.93 6.29 -24.44
N TRP A 172 -3.73 6.81 -24.65
CA TRP A 172 -3.25 8.02 -23.99
C TRP A 172 -4.05 9.26 -24.35
N SER A 173 -4.53 9.38 -25.59
CA SER A 173 -5.38 10.50 -26.00
C SER A 173 -6.70 10.52 -25.23
N LYS A 174 -7.33 9.35 -25.01
CA LYS A 174 -8.53 9.26 -24.15
C LYS A 174 -8.21 9.51 -22.68
N ALA A 175 -7.08 9.03 -22.19
CA ALA A 175 -6.64 9.24 -20.81
C ALA A 175 -6.42 10.74 -20.52
N GLU A 176 -5.76 11.46 -21.42
CA GLU A 176 -5.51 12.89 -21.31
C GLU A 176 -6.80 13.71 -21.26
N GLN A 177 -7.75 13.42 -22.16
CA GLN A 177 -9.04 14.12 -22.18
C GLN A 177 -9.81 13.95 -20.88
N ARG A 178 -9.87 12.73 -20.34
CA ARG A 178 -10.53 12.44 -19.06
C ARG A 178 -9.82 13.13 -17.90
N ARG A 179 -8.49 13.07 -17.89
CA ARG A 179 -7.65 13.65 -16.86
C ARG A 179 -7.78 15.17 -16.79
N ALA A 180 -7.78 15.85 -17.93
CA ALA A 180 -7.85 17.32 -17.98
C ALA A 180 -9.05 17.86 -17.18
N GLY A 181 -10.26 17.35 -17.43
CA GLY A 181 -11.46 17.79 -16.71
C GLY A 181 -11.44 17.43 -15.21
N LEU A 182 -10.90 16.27 -14.84
CA LEU A 182 -10.80 15.87 -13.43
C LEU A 182 -9.76 16.71 -12.67
N VAL A 183 -8.63 17.01 -13.29
CA VAL A 183 -7.55 17.81 -12.69
C VAL A 183 -8.00 19.26 -12.54
N GLU A 184 -8.61 19.84 -13.57
CA GLU A 184 -9.14 21.21 -13.52
C GLU A 184 -10.14 21.37 -12.36
N HIS A 185 -11.12 20.46 -12.27
CA HIS A 185 -12.08 20.45 -11.16
C HIS A 185 -11.39 20.26 -9.80
N ALA A 186 -10.40 19.37 -9.70
CA ALA A 186 -9.71 19.10 -8.45
C ALA A 186 -8.91 20.30 -7.94
N LEU A 187 -8.18 20.97 -8.84
CA LEU A 187 -7.39 22.17 -8.51
C LEU A 187 -8.31 23.34 -8.14
N ALA A 188 -9.38 23.57 -8.91
CA ALA A 188 -10.35 24.62 -8.61
C ALA A 188 -10.98 24.44 -7.22
N LYS A 189 -11.34 23.20 -6.85
CA LYS A 189 -11.95 22.90 -5.55
C LYS A 189 -10.98 22.94 -4.38
N ALA A 190 -9.68 22.73 -4.62
CA ALA A 190 -8.68 22.76 -3.57
C ALA A 190 -8.19 24.19 -3.26
N HIS A 191 -8.31 25.11 -4.21
CA HIS A 191 -7.78 26.47 -4.13
C HIS A 191 -8.83 27.59 -4.16
N GLY A 192 -10.09 27.28 -4.49
CA GLY A 192 -11.24 28.19 -4.38
C GLY A 192 -11.97 28.03 -3.06
#